data_AF-A0A932BUS6-F1
#
_entry.id   AF-A0A932BUS6-F1
#
_cell.length_a   1.000
_cell.length_b   1.000
_cell.length_c   1.000
_cell.angle_alpha   90.00
_cell.angle_beta   90.00
_cell.angle_gamma   90.00
#
_symmetry.space_group_name_H-M   'P 1'
#
loop_
_entity.id
_entity.type
_entity.pdbx_description
1 polymer ?
#
loop_
_entity_poly.entity_id
_entity_poly.type
_entity_poly.pdbx_seq_one_letter_code
_entity_poly.pdbx_strand_id
1 'polypeptide(L)'
;MLAPIASAASPLGSIYLTKTCDAPDHCTVGTSLAGSPLPVGTEGFYNGPWPASRLSSEVVLVTPGRAGTATGHCTLSFVSATGTCTFARGTGSLAGFHANLTVSTADWDTFLWVGTYHFGG
;
A
#
# COMPACT_ATOMS: atom_id res chain seq x y z
N MET A 1 14.60 11.37 -39.48
CA MET A 1 14.00 10.11 -39.01
C MET A 1 14.13 10.10 -37.49
N LEU A 2 13.05 10.41 -36.75
CA LEU A 2 13.05 10.40 -35.28
C LEU A 2 12.33 9.13 -34.84
N ALA A 3 13.10 8.17 -34.31
CA ALA A 3 12.53 7.01 -33.65
C ALA A 3 11.96 7.44 -32.29
N PRO A 4 10.74 7.03 -31.91
CA PRO A 4 10.27 7.23 -30.55
C PRO A 4 11.11 6.36 -29.61
N ILE A 5 11.70 6.99 -28.59
CA ILE A 5 12.19 6.27 -27.41
C ILE A 5 10.98 5.66 -26.70
N ALA A 6 10.69 4.39 -26.97
CA ALA A 6 9.72 3.64 -26.19
C ALA A 6 10.32 3.44 -24.79
N SER A 7 9.91 4.25 -23.82
CA SER A 7 10.10 3.92 -22.41
C SER A 7 9.44 2.55 -22.19
N ALA A 8 10.23 1.54 -21.86
CA ALA A 8 9.69 0.26 -21.45
C ALA A 8 8.89 0.50 -20.15
N ALA A 9 7.57 0.56 -20.25
CA ALA A 9 6.73 0.47 -19.07
C ALA A 9 6.91 -0.95 -18.54
N SER A 10 7.63 -1.10 -17.42
CA SER A 10 7.69 -2.37 -16.71
C SER A 10 6.25 -2.86 -16.51
N PRO A 11 5.92 -4.12 -16.83
CA PRO A 11 4.57 -4.62 -16.64
C PRO A 11 4.22 -4.45 -15.16
N LEU A 12 3.15 -3.69 -14.90
CA LEU A 12 2.68 -3.45 -13.55
C LEU A 12 2.17 -4.78 -12.98
N GLY A 13 2.66 -5.14 -11.79
CA GLY A 13 2.06 -6.20 -11.01
C GLY A 13 0.77 -5.72 -10.35
N SER A 14 -0.10 -6.66 -9.97
CA SER A 14 -1.35 -6.35 -9.27
C SER A 14 -1.21 -6.62 -7.77
N ILE A 15 -1.83 -5.76 -6.96
CA ILE A 15 -2.02 -5.99 -5.52
C ILE A 15 -3.51 -6.19 -5.27
N TYR A 16 -3.82 -7.26 -4.55
CA TYR A 16 -5.12 -7.52 -3.95
C TYR A 16 -4.86 -8.13 -2.57
N LEU A 17 -5.20 -7.39 -1.51
CA LEU A 17 -4.96 -7.82 -0.14
C LEU A 17 -6.02 -7.28 0.82
N THR A 18 -6.20 -7.97 1.94
CA THR A 18 -6.97 -7.45 3.08
C THR A 18 -6.06 -7.25 4.27
N LYS A 19 -6.38 -6.25 5.09
CA LYS A 19 -5.72 -5.98 6.36
C LYS A 19 -6.74 -5.69 7.45
N THR A 20 -6.36 -5.94 8.69
CA THR A 20 -7.12 -5.60 9.89
C THR A 20 -6.27 -4.70 10.77
N CYS A 21 -6.90 -3.86 11.59
CA CYS A 21 -6.18 -2.92 12.46
C CYS A 21 -6.49 -3.22 13.93
N ASP A 22 -5.48 -3.58 14.70
CA ASP A 22 -5.59 -3.83 16.14
C ASP A 22 -5.36 -2.55 16.97
N ALA A 23 -4.76 -1.52 16.37
CA ALA A 23 -4.63 -0.19 16.96
C ALA A 23 -4.91 0.91 15.92
N PRO A 24 -5.18 2.16 16.33
CA PRO A 24 -5.44 3.27 15.40
C PRO A 24 -4.31 3.50 14.39
N ASP A 25 -3.08 3.25 14.81
CA ASP A 25 -1.85 3.44 14.06
C ASP A 25 -1.23 2.15 13.53
N HIS A 26 -1.81 0.97 13.82
CA HIS A 26 -1.22 -0.32 13.46
C HIS A 26 -2.23 -1.25 12.78
N CYS A 27 -1.87 -1.73 11.58
CA CYS A 27 -2.63 -2.72 10.84
C CYS A 27 -1.75 -3.84 10.29
N THR A 28 -2.30 -5.05 10.20
CA THR A 28 -1.62 -6.23 9.68
C THR A 28 -2.34 -6.80 8.47
N VAL A 29 -1.59 -7.16 7.42
CA VAL A 29 -2.13 -7.84 6.23
C VAL A 29 -2.52 -9.27 6.58
N GLY A 30 -3.81 -9.60 6.44
CA GLY A 30 -4.37 -10.91 6.74
C GLY A 30 -4.44 -11.84 5.52
N THR A 31 -4.74 -11.28 4.33
CA THR A 31 -4.73 -12.04 3.07
C THR A 31 -4.03 -11.25 1.99
N SER A 32 -3.31 -11.92 1.10
CA SER A 32 -2.63 -11.30 -0.04
C SER A 32 -2.62 -12.25 -1.24
N LEU A 33 -2.72 -11.71 -2.45
CA LEU A 33 -2.53 -12.47 -3.68
C LEU A 33 -1.14 -13.15 -3.71
N ALA A 34 -1.07 -14.38 -4.22
CA ALA A 34 0.19 -15.11 -4.35
C ALA A 34 1.16 -14.34 -5.27
N GLY A 35 2.40 -14.15 -4.81
CA GLY A 35 3.41 -13.36 -5.54
C GLY A 35 3.25 -11.84 -5.38
N SER A 36 2.35 -11.36 -4.51
CA SER A 36 2.32 -9.97 -4.07
C SER A 36 3.62 -9.61 -3.34
N PRO A 37 4.18 -8.40 -3.55
CA PRO A 37 5.35 -7.92 -2.81
C PRO A 37 5.02 -7.62 -1.34
N LEU A 38 3.73 -7.50 -1.03
CA LEU A 38 3.20 -7.35 0.33
C LEU A 38 2.56 -8.68 0.75
N PRO A 39 3.30 -9.61 1.36
CA PRO A 39 2.78 -10.88 1.83
C PRO A 39 1.94 -10.73 3.12
N VAL A 40 1.21 -11.78 3.47
CA VAL A 40 0.54 -11.92 4.78
C VAL A 40 1.53 -11.67 5.93
N GLY A 41 1.07 -10.97 6.96
CA GLY A 41 1.89 -10.55 8.09
C GLY A 41 2.70 -9.27 7.84
N THR A 42 2.55 -8.61 6.68
CA THR A 42 3.07 -7.25 6.50
C THR A 42 2.35 -6.31 7.46
N GLU A 43 3.12 -5.54 8.22
CA GLU A 43 2.64 -4.55 9.17
C GLU A 43 2.61 -3.16 8.51
N GLY A 44 1.61 -2.35 8.83
CA GLY A 44 1.48 -0.97 8.39
C GLY A 44 1.30 -0.04 9.57
N PHE A 45 2.19 0.94 9.69
CA PHE A 45 2.22 1.93 10.76
C PHE A 45 1.81 3.31 10.23
N TYR A 46 0.79 3.94 10.83
CA TYR A 46 0.18 5.20 10.38
C TYR A 46 0.46 6.31 11.38
N ASN A 47 1.02 7.44 10.93
CA ASN A 47 1.41 8.53 11.84
C ASN A 47 0.37 9.67 11.97
N GLY A 48 -0.80 9.54 11.33
CA GLY A 48 -1.84 10.58 11.32
C GLY A 48 -1.47 11.80 10.47
N PRO A 49 -2.30 12.87 10.48
CA PRO A 49 -3.47 13.10 11.34
C PRO A 49 -4.78 12.43 10.86
N TRP A 50 -5.72 12.28 11.80
CA TRP A 50 -7.08 11.77 11.58
C TRP A 50 -8.13 12.87 11.83
N PRO A 51 -8.32 13.85 10.92
CA PRO A 51 -9.44 14.78 11.02
C PRO A 51 -10.79 14.03 10.98
N ALA A 52 -11.83 14.64 11.58
CA ALA A 52 -13.10 13.97 11.90
C ALA A 52 -13.80 13.23 10.73
N SER A 53 -13.53 13.61 9.48
CA SER A 53 -14.18 13.01 8.30
C SER A 53 -13.23 12.29 7.33
N ARG A 54 -11.92 12.32 7.58
CA ARG A 54 -10.92 11.73 6.66
C ARG A 54 -9.64 11.36 7.40
N LEU A 55 -9.02 10.25 7.03
CA LEU A 55 -7.63 9.94 7.34
C LEU A 55 -6.72 10.48 6.24
N SER A 56 -5.60 11.10 6.62
CA SER A 56 -4.52 11.47 5.71
C SER A 56 -3.22 11.26 6.49
N SER A 57 -2.55 10.13 6.24
CA SER A 57 -1.43 9.68 7.07
C SER A 57 -0.27 9.25 6.20
N GLU A 58 0.96 9.55 6.64
CA GLU A 58 2.10 8.79 6.17
C GLU A 58 2.03 7.37 6.73
N VAL A 59 2.48 6.43 5.92
CA VAL A 59 2.42 5.01 6.24
C VAL A 59 3.78 4.38 6.00
N VAL A 60 4.24 3.62 6.98
CA VAL A 60 5.40 2.76 6.84
C VAL A 60 4.94 1.32 6.82
N LEU A 61 5.23 0.62 5.73
CA LEU A 61 5.06 -0.83 5.62
C LEU A 61 6.34 -1.52 6.07
N VAL A 62 6.19 -2.63 6.79
CA VAL A 62 7.28 -3.51 7.20
C VAL A 62 6.89 -4.94 6.85
N THR A 63 7.65 -5.59 5.97
CA THR A 63 7.39 -6.99 5.59
C THR A 63 7.78 -7.95 6.71
N PRO A 64 7.23 -9.19 6.74
CA PRO A 64 7.60 -10.20 7.71
C PRO A 64 9.13 -10.38 7.84
N GLY A 65 9.58 -10.61 9.07
CA GLY A 65 11.01 -10.74 9.37
C GLY A 65 11.82 -9.46 9.15
N ARG A 66 11.17 -8.31 8.95
CA ARG A 66 11.80 -7.01 8.64
C ARG A 66 12.66 -7.06 7.37
N ALA A 67 12.29 -7.90 6.41
CA ALA A 67 13.04 -8.10 5.17
C ALA A 67 13.07 -6.85 4.26
N GLY A 68 12.09 -5.96 4.39
CA GLY A 68 12.00 -4.71 3.64
C GLY A 68 10.99 -3.76 4.26
N THR A 69 11.11 -2.49 3.90
CA THR A 69 10.15 -1.45 4.28
C THR A 69 9.74 -0.63 3.08
N ALA A 70 8.57 0.01 3.14
CA ALA A 70 8.19 1.01 2.17
C ALA A 70 7.42 2.15 2.83
N THR A 71 7.79 3.38 2.51
CA THR A 71 7.04 4.56 2.96
C THR A 71 6.10 5.06 1.87
N GLY A 72 4.94 5.54 2.29
CA GLY A 72 3.91 6.08 1.42
C GLY A 72 2.96 7.00 2.16
N HIS A 73 1.92 7.42 1.44
CA HIS A 73 0.85 8.23 1.96
C HIS A 73 -0.49 7.55 1.68
N CYS A 74 -1.35 7.49 2.69
CA CYS A 74 -2.70 6.95 2.59
C CYS A 74 -3.73 8.01 2.94
N THR A 75 -4.82 8.00 2.19
CA THR A 75 -6.01 8.76 2.52
C THR A 75 -7.24 7.87 2.53
N LEU A 76 -8.20 8.16 3.40
CA LEU A 76 -9.46 7.42 3.49
C LEU A 76 -10.57 8.36 3.96
N SER A 77 -11.66 8.44 3.22
CA SER A 77 -12.87 9.15 3.67
C SER A 77 -13.67 8.27 4.62
N PHE A 78 -14.02 8.81 5.78
CA PHE A 78 -14.89 8.12 6.73
C PHE A 78 -16.37 8.13 6.32
N VAL A 79 -16.74 8.97 5.35
CA VAL A 79 -18.10 9.08 4.82
C VAL A 79 -18.34 8.05 3.72
N SER A 80 -17.42 7.93 2.76
CA SER A 80 -17.56 7.00 1.64
C SER A 80 -16.91 5.64 1.87
N ALA A 81 -16.20 5.46 2.99
CA ALA A 81 -15.41 4.27 3.31
C ALA A 81 -14.40 3.89 2.22
N THR A 82 -13.91 4.88 1.47
CA THR A 82 -12.98 4.70 0.34
C THR A 82 -11.83 5.68 0.37
N GLY A 83 -10.72 5.28 -0.24
CA GLY A 83 -9.46 5.99 -0.12
C GLY A 83 -8.42 5.54 -1.15
N THR A 84 -7.21 6.05 -0.99
CA THR A 84 -6.07 5.72 -1.83
C THR A 84 -4.79 5.64 -1.01
N CYS A 85 -3.87 4.78 -1.40
CA CYS A 85 -2.53 4.71 -0.85
C CYS A 85 -1.49 4.69 -1.97
N THR A 86 -0.43 5.47 -1.80
CA THR A 86 0.71 5.50 -2.73
C THR A 86 2.00 5.24 -1.99
N PHE A 87 2.83 4.33 -2.50
CA PHE A 87 4.13 3.98 -1.93
C PHE A 87 5.22 4.23 -2.96
N ALA A 88 6.38 4.75 -2.55
CA ALA A 88 7.45 5.11 -3.49
C ALA A 88 8.87 5.07 -2.90
N ARG A 89 9.06 4.55 -1.69
CA ARG A 89 10.35 4.56 -0.98
C ARG A 89 10.64 3.21 -0.33
N GLY A 90 10.77 2.20 -1.17
CA GLY A 90 10.99 0.84 -0.72
C GLY A 90 12.47 0.52 -0.42
N THR A 91 12.72 -0.35 0.54
CA THR A 91 14.05 -0.84 0.98
C THR A 91 14.05 -2.36 1.13
N GLY A 92 15.23 -2.99 1.15
CA GLY A 92 15.36 -4.44 1.34
C GLY A 92 14.61 -5.24 0.27
N SER A 93 13.73 -6.15 0.67
CA SER A 93 12.84 -6.90 -0.23
C SER A 93 11.86 -6.02 -1.02
N LEU A 94 11.66 -4.78 -0.58
CA LEU A 94 10.87 -3.77 -1.26
C LEU A 94 11.73 -2.74 -2.00
N ALA A 95 13.05 -2.93 -2.18
CA ALA A 95 13.90 -1.95 -2.86
C ALA A 95 13.37 -1.57 -4.26
N GLY A 96 13.10 -0.28 -4.48
CA GLY A 96 12.49 0.23 -5.72
C GLY A 96 10.97 0.04 -5.82
N PHE A 97 10.30 -0.38 -4.75
CA PHE A 97 8.86 -0.58 -4.75
C PHE A 97 8.07 0.73 -4.92
N HIS A 98 7.21 0.75 -5.93
CA HIS A 98 6.22 1.78 -6.17
C HIS A 98 4.84 1.15 -6.30
N ALA A 99 3.84 1.70 -5.63
CA ALA A 99 2.47 1.21 -5.73
C ALA A 99 1.44 2.33 -5.68
N ASN A 100 0.33 2.11 -6.40
CA ASN A 100 -0.87 2.93 -6.36
C ASN A 100 -2.06 2.03 -6.06
N LEU A 101 -2.70 2.24 -4.92
CA LEU A 101 -3.73 1.38 -4.37
C LEU A 101 -4.99 2.19 -4.08
N THR A 102 -6.13 1.60 -4.34
CA THR A 102 -7.43 2.02 -3.81
C THR A 102 -7.70 1.27 -2.52
N VAL A 103 -8.26 1.98 -1.55
CA VAL A 103 -8.67 1.45 -0.25
C VAL A 103 -10.19 1.45 -0.19
N SER A 104 -10.78 0.37 0.31
CA SER A 104 -12.19 0.33 0.69
C SER A 104 -12.39 -0.50 1.95
N THR A 105 -13.48 -0.25 2.67
CA THR A 105 -13.94 -1.10 3.79
C THR A 105 -15.46 -1.14 3.79
N ALA A 106 -16.03 -2.25 4.29
CA ALA A 106 -17.48 -2.42 4.44
C ALA A 106 -17.91 -2.46 5.92
N ASP A 107 -16.99 -2.78 6.83
CA ASP A 107 -17.26 -3.10 8.23
C ASP A 107 -16.40 -2.30 9.22
N TRP A 108 -15.44 -1.50 8.73
CA TRP A 108 -14.43 -0.77 9.53
C TRP A 108 -13.45 -1.65 10.30
N ASP A 109 -13.54 -2.98 10.16
CA ASP A 109 -12.63 -3.95 10.74
C ASP A 109 -11.62 -4.45 9.70
N THR A 110 -12.09 -4.66 8.47
CA THR A 110 -11.33 -5.17 7.34
C THR A 110 -11.22 -4.13 6.24
N PHE A 111 -10.00 -3.86 5.81
CA PHE A 111 -9.70 -2.92 4.73
C PHE A 111 -9.14 -3.68 3.54
N LEU A 112 -9.79 -3.51 2.39
CA LEU A 112 -9.37 -4.05 1.11
C LEU A 112 -8.46 -3.05 0.39
N TRP A 113 -7.29 -3.52 -0.04
CA TRP A 113 -6.40 -2.79 -0.93
C TRP A 113 -6.36 -3.46 -2.30
N VAL A 114 -6.66 -2.69 -3.34
CA VAL A 114 -6.60 -3.15 -4.73
C VAL A 114 -5.83 -2.13 -5.56
N GLY A 115 -4.90 -2.57 -6.38
CA GLY A 115 -4.22 -1.68 -7.29
C GLY A 115 -3.04 -2.31 -7.99
N THR A 116 -2.07 -1.47 -8.33
CA THR A 116 -0.90 -1.88 -9.11
C THR A 116 0.40 -1.50 -8.43
N TYR A 117 1.46 -2.22 -8.76
CA TYR A 117 2.81 -1.92 -8.33
C TYR A 117 3.83 -2.19 -9.41
N HIS A 118 5.03 -1.66 -9.22
CA HIS A 118 6.22 -2.06 -9.95
C HIS A 118 7.45 -1.88 -9.07
N PHE A 119 8.56 -2.43 -9.55
CA PHE A 119 9.89 -2.15 -9.03
C PHE A 119 10.63 -1.27 -10.04
N GLY A 120 11.08 -0.09 -9.61
CA GLY A 120 11.79 0.90 -10.40
C GLY A 120 12.81 1.65 -9.54
N GLY A 121 13.89 2.13 -10.16
CA GLY A 121 14.98 2.86 -9.51
C GLY A 121 15.34 4.10 -10.29
#